data_AF-A0A0C5B137-F1
#
_entry.id   AF-A0A0C5B137-F1
#
_cell.length_a   1.000
_cell.length_b   1.000
_cell.length_c   1.000
_cell.angle_alpha   90.00
_cell.angle_beta   90.00
_cell.angle_gamma   90.00
#
_symmetry.space_group_name_H-M   'P 1'
#
loop_
_entity.id
_entity.type
_entity.pdbx_description
1 polymer ?
#
loop_
_entity_poly.entity_id
_entity_poly.type
_entity_poly.pdbx_seq_one_letter_code
_entity_poly.pdbx_strand_id
1 'polypeptide(L)'
;MNQSLSYSVALPHTLPLHTQEPIRRAQIRVLLVTIVTDALSAWRRAPCRTWNDISRLVLRQFGTLDRLYPEAGILDTPLREVTVQFFAANVDASITGFGHREGDATAAKTDPLMFSLRVAAPTPMRSFGLEQ
;
A
#
# COMPACT_ATOMS: atom_id res chain seq x y z
N MET A 1 3.97 4.18 -38.20
CA MET A 1 4.66 5.14 -37.31
C MET A 1 4.39 4.72 -35.88
N ASN A 2 5.34 4.06 -35.22
CA ASN A 2 5.24 3.74 -33.79
C ASN A 2 5.50 5.03 -33.02
N GLN A 3 4.45 5.64 -32.49
CA GLN A 3 4.61 6.72 -31.53
C GLN A 3 5.40 6.14 -30.35
N SER A 4 6.61 6.67 -30.12
CA SER A 4 7.32 6.42 -28.87
C SER A 4 6.43 6.94 -27.75
N LEU A 5 5.75 6.03 -27.06
CA LEU A 5 5.00 6.36 -25.85
C LEU A 5 6.02 6.85 -24.80
N SER A 6 6.33 8.13 -24.83
CA SER A 6 7.10 8.81 -23.79
C SER A 6 6.21 8.89 -22.55
N TYR A 7 6.06 7.77 -21.86
CA TYR A 7 5.44 7.72 -20.55
C TYR A 7 6.44 8.24 -19.53
N SER A 8 6.13 9.39 -18.95
CA SER A 8 6.82 9.88 -17.75
C SER A 8 6.51 8.93 -16.60
N VAL A 9 7.53 8.23 -16.09
CA VAL A 9 7.41 7.39 -14.90
C VAL A 9 7.77 8.26 -13.69
N ALA A 10 6.83 8.40 -12.76
CA ALA A 10 7.08 9.12 -11.52
C ALA A 10 7.92 8.23 -10.60
N LEU A 11 9.24 8.47 -10.54
CA LEU A 11 10.14 7.77 -9.63
C LEU A 11 10.19 8.45 -8.26
N PRO A 12 10.30 7.68 -7.17
CA PRO A 12 10.49 8.27 -5.85
C PRO A 12 11.82 9.02 -5.77
N HIS A 13 11.75 10.30 -5.37
CA HIS A 13 12.91 11.17 -5.22
C HIS A 13 13.88 10.68 -4.14
N THR A 14 13.33 10.04 -3.09
CA THR A 14 14.08 9.44 -1.99
C THR A 14 13.51 8.06 -1.68
N LEU A 15 14.38 7.13 -1.31
CA LEU A 15 14.00 5.84 -0.75
C LEU A 15 14.50 5.79 0.70
N PRO A 16 13.64 5.46 1.68
CA PRO A 16 14.05 5.25 3.06
C PRO A 16 14.89 3.98 3.13
N LEU A 17 16.20 4.17 3.31
CA LEU A 17 17.18 3.09 3.46
C LEU A 17 18.01 3.39 4.71
N HIS A 18 18.25 2.37 5.53
CA HIS A 18 19.00 2.51 6.78
C HIS A 18 20.51 2.57 6.56
N THR A 19 21.01 2.02 5.45
CA THR A 19 22.45 2.03 5.15
C THR A 19 22.99 3.45 5.00
N GLN A 20 24.02 3.77 5.80
CA GLN A 20 24.75 5.03 5.74
C GLN A 20 25.91 4.99 4.73
N GLU A 21 26.26 3.80 4.23
CA GLU A 21 27.35 3.61 3.27
C GLU A 21 26.87 4.03 1.86
N PRO A 22 27.47 5.07 1.26
CA PRO A 22 26.88 5.76 0.11
C PRO A 22 26.86 4.92 -1.17
N ILE A 23 27.88 4.08 -1.41
CA ILE A 23 27.95 3.25 -2.61
C ILE A 23 26.89 2.15 -2.51
N ARG A 24 26.83 1.45 -1.38
CA ARG A 24 25.80 0.44 -1.12
C ARG A 24 24.40 1.03 -1.14
N ARG A 25 24.19 2.23 -0.59
CA ARG A 25 22.91 2.93 -0.68
C ARG A 25 22.50 3.19 -2.13
N ALA A 26 23.43 3.63 -2.97
CA ALA A 26 23.18 3.84 -4.39
C ALA A 26 22.86 2.53 -5.12
N GLN A 27 23.61 1.46 -4.84
CA GLN A 27 23.38 0.12 -5.41
C GLN A 27 21.99 -0.41 -5.06
N ILE A 28 21.62 -0.39 -3.77
CA ILE A 28 20.31 -0.84 -3.31
C ILE A 28 19.20 0.01 -3.93
N ARG A 29 19.39 1.34 -4.01
CA ARG A 29 18.43 2.22 -4.69
C ARG A 29 18.22 1.82 -6.14
N VAL A 30 19.28 1.56 -6.90
CA VAL A 30 19.17 1.12 -8.30
C VAL A 30 18.38 -0.19 -8.38
N LEU A 31 18.72 -1.18 -7.54
CA LEU A 31 18.02 -2.47 -7.54
C LEU A 31 16.53 -2.33 -7.20
N LEU A 32 16.18 -1.52 -6.21
CA LEU A 32 14.80 -1.24 -5.83
C LEU A 32 14.02 -0.57 -6.97
N VAL A 33 14.62 0.46 -7.59
CA VAL A 33 14.03 1.14 -8.74
C VAL A 33 13.80 0.15 -9.88
N THR A 34 14.80 -0.69 -10.21
CA THR A 34 14.67 -1.72 -11.24
C THR A 34 13.52 -2.67 -10.94
N ILE A 35 13.42 -3.19 -9.71
CA ILE A 35 12.33 -4.10 -9.30
C ILE A 35 10.96 -3.48 -9.57
N VAL A 36 10.73 -2.24 -9.12
CA VAL A 36 9.41 -1.60 -9.26
C VAL A 36 9.11 -1.19 -10.70
N THR A 37 10.10 -0.77 -11.49
CA THR A 37 9.91 -0.43 -12.90
C THR A 37 9.72 -1.67 -13.79
N ASP A 38 10.36 -2.78 -13.45
CA ASP A 38 10.16 -4.06 -14.15
C ASP A 38 8.78 -4.63 -13.83
N ALA A 39 8.35 -4.57 -12.57
CA ALA A 39 7.00 -4.94 -12.17
C ALA A 39 5.93 -4.06 -12.84
N LEU A 40 6.17 -2.74 -12.97
CA LEU A 40 5.31 -1.84 -13.75
C LEU A 40 5.28 -2.22 -15.24
N SER A 41 6.42 -2.57 -15.82
CA SER A 41 6.49 -3.03 -17.20
C SER A 41 5.76 -4.35 -17.40
N ALA A 42 5.86 -5.28 -16.45
CA ALA A 42 5.12 -6.54 -16.45
C ALA A 42 3.60 -6.30 -16.33
N TRP A 43 3.18 -5.40 -15.43
CA TRP A 43 1.77 -4.97 -15.29
C TRP A 43 1.20 -4.53 -16.62
N ARG A 44 1.88 -3.58 -17.29
CA ARG A 44 1.42 -2.99 -18.56
C ARG A 44 1.29 -3.99 -19.69
N ARG A 45 2.03 -5.10 -19.65
CA ARG A 45 2.00 -6.16 -20.68
C ARG A 45 1.04 -7.31 -20.34
N ALA A 46 0.45 -7.32 -19.14
CA ALA A 46 -0.32 -8.45 -18.64
C ALA A 46 -1.75 -8.03 -18.28
N PRO A 47 -2.68 -7.94 -19.26
CA PRO A 47 -4.03 -7.43 -19.05
C PRO A 47 -4.88 -8.27 -18.08
N CYS A 48 -4.47 -9.50 -17.76
CA CYS A 48 -5.19 -10.39 -16.84
C CYS A 48 -4.60 -10.44 -15.42
N ARG A 49 -3.54 -9.67 -15.11
CA ARG A 49 -2.90 -9.70 -13.79
C ARG A 49 -3.55 -8.71 -12.83
N THR A 50 -3.71 -9.14 -11.58
CA THR A 50 -4.27 -8.31 -10.52
C THR A 50 -3.18 -7.59 -9.75
N TRP A 51 -3.54 -6.52 -9.02
CA TRP A 51 -2.65 -5.85 -8.08
C TRP A 51 -2.05 -6.83 -7.07
N ASN A 52 -2.82 -7.83 -6.64
CA ASN A 52 -2.33 -8.87 -5.74
C ASN A 52 -1.18 -9.67 -6.37
N ASP A 53 -1.27 -10.04 -7.64
CA ASP A 53 -0.20 -10.79 -8.31
C ASP A 53 1.11 -10.01 -8.39
N ILE A 54 1.01 -8.74 -8.80
CA ILE A 54 2.18 -7.88 -9.01
C ILE A 54 2.79 -7.43 -7.67
N SER A 55 1.96 -7.10 -6.69
CA SER A 55 2.44 -6.76 -5.34
C SER A 55 3.13 -7.95 -4.66
N ARG A 56 2.66 -9.20 -4.84
CA ARG A 56 3.36 -10.41 -4.37
C ARG A 56 4.71 -10.60 -5.06
N LEU A 57 4.80 -10.33 -6.36
CA LEU A 57 6.07 -10.41 -7.09
C LEU A 57 7.08 -9.40 -6.51
N VAL A 58 6.68 -8.15 -6.33
CA VAL A 58 7.51 -7.10 -5.74
C VAL A 58 7.96 -7.48 -4.33
N LEU A 59 7.06 -7.97 -3.47
CA LEU A 59 7.42 -8.41 -2.12
C LEU A 59 8.40 -9.58 -2.10
N ARG A 60 8.27 -10.54 -3.04
CA ARG A 60 9.26 -11.63 -3.17
C ARG A 60 10.64 -11.10 -3.54
N GLN A 61 10.71 -10.16 -4.48
CA GLN A 61 11.99 -9.54 -4.87
C GLN A 61 12.58 -8.72 -3.72
N PHE A 62 11.76 -7.96 -3.00
CA PHE A 62 12.19 -7.25 -1.79
C PHE A 62 12.71 -8.21 -0.72
N GLY A 63 12.03 -9.32 -0.48
CA GLY A 63 12.50 -10.33 0.47
C GLY A 63 13.83 -10.98 0.06
N THR A 64 14.08 -11.15 -1.24
CA THR A 64 15.40 -11.59 -1.73
C THR A 64 16.46 -10.52 -1.48
N LEU A 65 16.15 -9.26 -1.79
CA LEU A 65 17.10 -8.16 -1.62
C LEU A 65 17.41 -7.90 -0.14
N ASP A 66 16.41 -8.02 0.74
CA ASP A 66 16.54 -7.90 2.19
C ASP A 66 17.49 -8.95 2.76
N ARG A 67 17.47 -10.19 2.24
CA ARG A 67 18.45 -11.22 2.63
C ARG A 67 19.88 -10.89 2.18
N LEU A 68 20.04 -10.16 1.08
CA LEU A 68 21.35 -9.72 0.57
C LEU A 68 21.86 -8.48 1.32
N TYR A 69 20.96 -7.64 1.81
CA TYR A 69 21.25 -6.39 2.51
C TYR A 69 20.37 -6.25 3.78
N PRO A 70 20.58 -7.11 4.79
CA PRO A 70 19.70 -7.17 5.97
C PRO A 70 19.68 -5.87 6.78
N GLU A 71 20.76 -5.09 6.71
CA GLU A 71 20.88 -3.80 7.38
C GLU A 71 20.15 -2.65 6.68
N ALA A 72 19.57 -2.88 5.49
CA ALA A 72 19.07 -1.80 4.65
C ALA A 72 17.62 -1.37 4.94
N GLY A 73 16.86 -2.17 5.68
CA GLY A 73 15.46 -1.89 6.00
C GLY A 73 14.53 -2.03 4.79
N ILE A 74 14.81 -2.98 3.87
CA ILE A 74 14.08 -3.12 2.60
C ILE A 74 12.63 -3.56 2.83
N LEU A 75 12.39 -4.36 3.87
CA LEU A 75 11.05 -4.79 4.22
C LEU A 75 10.32 -3.83 5.17
N ASP A 76 10.89 -2.67 5.50
CA ASP A 76 10.28 -1.74 6.44
C ASP A 76 9.08 -0.99 5.83
N THR A 77 8.15 -0.60 6.70
CA THR A 77 6.92 0.10 6.34
C THR A 77 7.16 1.33 5.45
N PRO A 78 8.14 2.21 5.73
CA PRO A 78 8.36 3.39 4.90
C PRO A 78 8.70 3.05 3.44
N LEU A 79 9.50 2.01 3.20
CA LEU A 79 9.86 1.63 1.83
C LEU A 79 8.67 0.99 1.10
N ARG A 80 7.84 0.24 1.84
CA ARG A 80 6.61 -0.32 1.31
C ARG A 80 5.62 0.79 0.92
N GLU A 81 5.42 1.80 1.77
CA GLU A 81 4.54 2.93 1.48
C GLU A 81 4.98 3.70 0.22
N VAL A 82 6.27 3.99 0.10
CA VAL A 82 6.82 4.65 -1.11
C VAL A 82 6.58 3.80 -2.36
N THR A 83 6.69 2.47 -2.23
CA THR A 83 6.42 1.55 -3.35
C THR A 83 4.95 1.54 -3.73
N VAL A 84 4.04 1.53 -2.75
CA VAL A 84 2.59 1.65 -2.99
C VAL A 84 2.27 2.96 -3.69
N GLN A 85 2.83 4.08 -3.22
CA GLN A 85 2.67 5.40 -3.84
C GLN A 85 3.18 5.42 -5.28
N PHE A 86 4.29 4.75 -5.56
CA PHE A 86 4.81 4.61 -6.93
C PHE A 86 3.78 3.93 -7.84
N PHE A 87 3.20 2.80 -7.43
CA PHE A 87 2.19 2.13 -8.25
C PHE A 87 0.88 2.91 -8.32
N ALA A 88 0.47 3.58 -7.24
CA ALA A 88 -0.70 4.45 -7.25
C ALA A 88 -0.57 5.59 -8.26
N ALA A 89 0.61 6.20 -8.35
CA ALA A 89 0.89 7.29 -9.29
C ALA A 89 1.04 6.84 -10.75
N ASN A 90 1.46 5.58 -11.00
CA ASN A 90 1.81 5.10 -12.34
C ASN A 90 0.82 4.09 -12.93
N VAL A 91 -0.13 3.58 -12.13
CA VAL A 91 -1.09 2.54 -12.52
C VAL A 91 -2.53 2.91 -12.16
N ASP A 92 -2.84 2.98 -10.87
CA ASP A 92 -4.20 3.21 -10.36
C ASP A 92 -4.17 3.82 -8.95
N ALA A 93 -4.74 5.01 -8.79
CA ALA A 93 -4.80 5.73 -7.51
C ALA A 93 -5.58 4.98 -6.41
N SER A 94 -6.37 3.96 -6.74
CA SER A 94 -7.05 3.09 -5.77
C SER A 94 -6.09 2.14 -5.02
N ILE A 95 -4.85 2.00 -5.49
CA ILE A 95 -3.81 1.20 -4.83
C ILE A 95 -3.39 1.89 -3.52
N THR A 96 -3.82 1.34 -2.39
CA THR A 96 -3.60 1.89 -1.04
C THR A 96 -2.66 1.06 -0.17
N GLY A 97 -2.28 -0.13 -0.63
CA GLY A 97 -1.39 -1.03 0.11
C GLY A 97 -0.95 -2.22 -0.73
N PHE A 98 0.02 -3.00 -0.24
CA PHE A 98 0.36 -4.29 -0.86
C PHE A 98 -0.81 -5.28 -0.74
N GLY A 99 -0.95 -6.18 -1.71
CA GLY A 99 -1.93 -7.26 -1.65
C GLY A 99 -1.77 -8.07 -0.37
N HIS A 100 -2.87 -8.29 0.33
CA HIS A 100 -2.90 -9.18 1.49
C HIS A 100 -2.62 -10.61 1.05
N ARG A 101 -1.85 -11.34 1.85
CA ARG A 101 -1.70 -12.79 1.69
C ARG A 101 -3.07 -13.42 1.94
N GLU A 102 -3.39 -14.48 1.20
CA GLU A 102 -4.55 -15.31 1.53
C GLU A 102 -4.32 -15.89 2.94
N GLY A 103 -5.10 -15.42 3.91
CA GLY A 103 -4.90 -15.70 5.34
C GLY A 103 -4.43 -14.51 6.21
N ASP A 104 -4.11 -13.35 5.63
CA ASP A 104 -3.97 -12.12 6.42
C ASP A 104 -5.37 -11.71 6.90
N ALA A 105 -5.52 -11.49 8.21
CA ALA A 105 -6.72 -10.90 8.76
C ALA A 105 -6.93 -9.55 8.07
N THR A 106 -8.02 -9.43 7.32
CA THR A 106 -8.48 -8.12 6.82
C THR A 106 -8.56 -7.21 8.03
N ALA A 107 -7.64 -6.24 8.14
CA ALA A 107 -7.79 -5.15 9.07
C ALA A 107 -9.19 -4.59 8.80
N ALA A 108 -10.04 -4.67 9.81
CA ALA A 108 -11.46 -4.48 9.72
C ALA A 108 -11.76 -3.27 8.82
N LYS A 109 -12.52 -3.50 7.74
CA LYS A 109 -13.27 -2.44 7.11
C LYS A 109 -13.98 -1.71 8.24
N THR A 110 -13.64 -0.45 8.45
CA THR A 110 -14.50 0.48 9.17
C THR A 110 -15.88 0.38 8.54
N ASP A 111 -16.79 -0.25 9.28
CA ASP A 111 -18.22 -0.26 9.01
C ASP A 111 -18.68 1.18 8.80
N PRO A 112 -19.41 1.51 7.72
CA PRO A 112 -20.14 2.76 7.65
C PRO A 112 -21.44 2.61 8.44
N LEU A 113 -21.35 2.53 9.77
CA LEU A 113 -22.50 2.58 10.66
C LEU A 113 -22.16 3.41 11.89
N MET A 114 -22.55 4.70 11.86
CA MET A 114 -23.12 5.46 12.99
C MET A 114 -23.11 6.97 12.67
N PHE A 115 -23.96 7.40 11.75
CA PHE A 115 -24.60 8.72 11.86
C PHE A 115 -26.08 8.49 12.25
N SER A 116 -26.28 8.17 13.51
CA SER A 116 -27.55 8.42 14.21
C SER A 116 -27.19 8.94 15.59
N LEU A 117 -26.73 10.19 15.60
CA LEU A 117 -26.53 10.96 16.82
C LEU A 117 -27.78 11.81 17.07
N ARG A 118 -28.52 11.36 18.10
CA ARG A 118 -29.23 12.15 19.11
C ARG A 118 -30.52 12.87 18.71
N VAL A 119 -31.64 12.31 19.16
CA VAL A 119 -32.53 13.04 20.07
C VAL A 119 -32.53 12.29 21.39
N ALA A 120 -32.05 12.96 22.43
CA ALA A 120 -32.00 12.46 23.79
C ALA A 120 -33.41 12.48 24.39
N ALA A 121 -33.85 11.33 24.90
CA ALA A 121 -34.92 11.27 25.89
C ALA A 121 -34.31 11.44 27.29
N PRO A 122 -34.92 12.25 28.16
CA PRO A 122 -34.77 12.09 29.59
C PRO A 122 -36.09 11.56 30.20
N THR A 123 -36.06 10.32 30.69
CA THR A 123 -36.90 9.83 31.81
C THR A 123 -36.26 10.31 33.14
N PRO A 124 -36.93 10.34 34.34
CA PRO A 124 -37.94 9.37 34.80
C PRO A 124 -39.06 9.84 35.78
N MET A 125 -40.01 8.92 36.03
CA MET A 125 -40.81 8.62 37.25
C MET A 125 -41.74 9.67 37.90
N ARG A 126 -43.06 9.35 37.94
CA ARG A 126 -43.76 8.94 39.19
C ARG A 126 -45.19 8.42 38.92
N SER A 127 -45.58 7.43 39.70
CA SER A 127 -46.85 6.66 39.68
C SER A 127 -48.01 7.37 40.41
N PHE A 128 -49.14 6.65 40.51
CA PHE A 128 -50.46 6.92 41.13
C PHE A 128 -51.48 7.51 40.11
N GLY A 129 -52.59 6.88 39.72
CA GLY A 129 -53.47 5.92 40.40
C GLY A 129 -54.73 6.65 40.89
N LEU A 130 -55.89 6.40 40.24
CA LEU A 130 -57.32 6.66 40.60
C LEU A 130 -58.09 6.91 39.28
N GLU A 131 -58.94 6.02 38.76
CA GLU A 131 -60.29 5.65 39.25
C GLU A 131 -61.14 6.86 39.67
N GLN A 132 -61.84 7.47 38.70
CA GLN A 132 -63.31 7.45 38.55
C GLN A 132 -63.74 8.23 37.30
#